data_AF-A0A8E2LDM5-F1
#
_entry.id   AF-A0A8E2LDM5-F1
#
_cell.length_a   1.000
_cell.length_b   1.000
_cell.length_c   1.000
_cell.angle_alpha   90.00
_cell.angle_beta   90.00
_cell.angle_gamma   90.00
#
_symmetry.space_group_name_H-M   'P 1'
#
loop_
_entity.id
_entity.type
_entity.pdbx_description
1 polymer ?
#
loop_
_entity_poly.entity_id
_entity_poly.type
_entity_poly.pdbx_seq_one_letter_code
_entity_poly.pdbx_strand_id
1 'polypeptide(L)'
;MFVNRCKNELKSSRKKKEAYIGPWLPEPLLQKFNGEPVENLIQSDQLSYSYLVLMENLSPRERIAYVLRNALGLRHGEIADILKTSTVNSRKILSRAQIKIGIKSEKDLTINLQKYFIDQFIMALNNGVIQKLTNLLSNDVLFTADGGGKVRSAINVIKSKKRVLALITGISKKFFSGKNANVAKINNQL
;
A
#
# COMPACT_ATOMS: atom_id res chain seq x y z
N MET A 1 5.24 -4.92 -26.87
CA MET A 1 4.79 -6.26 -26.40
C MET A 1 4.56 -6.35 -24.88
N PHE A 2 5.09 -5.46 -24.04
CA PHE A 2 4.98 -5.52 -22.57
C PHE A 2 3.61 -5.16 -21.97
N VAL A 3 2.92 -4.13 -22.47
CA VAL A 3 1.63 -3.67 -21.89
C VAL A 3 0.56 -4.77 -21.89
N ASN A 4 0.48 -5.55 -22.98
CA ASN A 4 -0.48 -6.67 -23.07
C ASN A 4 -0.15 -7.79 -22.08
N ARG A 5 1.14 -8.06 -21.83
CA ARG A 5 1.57 -9.03 -20.83
C ARG A 5 1.18 -8.55 -19.43
N CYS A 6 1.49 -7.30 -19.07
CA CYS A 6 1.08 -6.72 -17.79
C CYS A 6 -0.45 -6.71 -17.62
N LYS A 7 -1.20 -6.40 -18.68
CA LYS A 7 -2.67 -6.48 -18.68
C LYS A 7 -3.18 -7.88 -18.39
N ASN A 8 -2.55 -8.90 -18.97
CA ASN A 8 -2.92 -10.30 -18.75
C ASN A 8 -2.57 -10.75 -17.33
N GLU A 9 -1.40 -10.36 -16.81
CA GLU A 9 -1.01 -10.64 -15.42
C GLU A 9 -1.98 -10.00 -14.42
N LEU A 10 -2.40 -8.74 -14.63
CA LEU A 10 -3.38 -8.08 -13.78
C LEU A 10 -4.75 -8.80 -13.78
N LYS A 11 -5.18 -9.33 -14.93
CA LYS A 11 -6.39 -10.15 -15.02
C LYS A 11 -6.23 -11.49 -14.30
N SER A 12 -5.10 -12.16 -14.49
CA SER A 12 -4.77 -13.43 -13.84
C SER A 12 -4.73 -13.27 -12.31
N SER A 13 -4.04 -12.23 -11.83
CA SER A 13 -4.00 -11.87 -10.40
C SER A 13 -5.39 -11.62 -9.83
N ARG A 14 -6.27 -10.88 -10.53
CA ARG A 14 -7.65 -10.69 -10.10
C ARG A 14 -8.40 -12.02 -9.90
N LYS A 15 -8.26 -12.96 -10.83
CA LYS A 15 -8.87 -14.29 -10.72
C LYS A 15 -8.33 -15.08 -9.52
N LYS A 16 -7.02 -14.96 -9.23
CA LYS A 16 -6.41 -15.56 -8.02
C LYS A 16 -6.97 -14.95 -6.74
N LYS A 17 -7.26 -13.64 -6.73
CA LYS A 17 -7.83 -12.93 -5.58
C LYS A 17 -9.26 -13.36 -5.25
N GLU A 18 -10.06 -13.74 -6.24
CA GLU A 18 -11.44 -14.20 -6.01
C GLU A 18 -11.50 -15.49 -5.19
N ALA A 19 -10.43 -16.31 -5.22
CA ALA A 19 -10.28 -17.51 -4.41
C ALA A 19 -9.41 -17.30 -3.15
N TYR A 20 -9.03 -16.05 -2.84
CA TYR A 20 -8.09 -15.75 -1.76
C TYR A 20 -8.77 -15.65 -0.40
N ILE A 21 -8.13 -16.19 0.63
CA ILE A 21 -8.64 -16.15 2.01
C ILE A 21 -8.15 -14.87 2.69
N GLY A 22 -9.07 -13.96 2.98
CA GLY A 22 -8.80 -12.69 3.67
C GLY A 22 -8.45 -11.54 2.72
N PRO A 23 -8.00 -10.39 3.25
CA PRO A 23 -7.64 -9.26 2.42
C PRO A 23 -6.33 -9.52 1.66
N TRP A 24 -6.27 -9.09 0.40
CA TRP A 24 -5.05 -9.11 -0.39
C TRP A 24 -4.27 -7.82 -0.22
N LEU A 25 -2.97 -7.92 0.08
CA LEU A 25 -2.04 -6.79 0.07
C LEU A 25 -0.93 -7.02 -0.99
N PRO A 26 -0.44 -5.96 -1.65
CA PRO A 26 0.71 -6.09 -2.55
C PRO A 26 1.95 -6.53 -1.77
N GLU A 27 2.84 -7.30 -2.39
CA GLU A 27 4.07 -7.69 -1.71
C GLU A 27 4.97 -6.47 -1.47
N PRO A 28 5.41 -6.23 -0.22
CA PRO A 28 6.30 -5.12 0.10
C PRO A 28 7.73 -5.43 -0.38
N LEU A 29 8.42 -4.39 -0.86
CA LEU A 29 9.83 -4.47 -1.18
C LEU A 29 10.64 -4.07 0.06
N LEU A 30 11.21 -5.06 0.73
CA LEU A 30 12.15 -4.85 1.82
C LEU A 30 13.52 -4.51 1.25
N GLN A 31 14.04 -3.34 1.59
CA GLN A 31 15.43 -2.99 1.26
C GLN A 31 16.36 -3.78 2.20
N LYS A 32 16.99 -4.82 1.66
CA LYS A 32 18.13 -5.46 2.32
C LYS A 32 19.33 -4.54 2.08
N PHE A 33 19.96 -4.06 3.15
CA PHE A 33 21.20 -3.29 3.05
C PHE A 33 22.32 -4.24 2.60
N ASN A 34 22.49 -4.39 1.28
CA ASN A 34 23.50 -5.27 0.69
C ASN A 34 24.83 -4.54 0.40
N GLY A 35 24.91 -3.22 0.67
CA GLY A 35 26.14 -2.44 0.50
C GLY A 35 26.48 -2.02 -0.93
N GLU A 36 25.71 -2.42 -1.95
CA GLU A 36 26.03 -2.06 -3.35
C GLU A 36 25.46 -0.67 -3.75
N PRO A 37 26.29 0.28 -4.21
CA PRO A 37 25.87 1.64 -4.54
C PRO A 37 24.88 1.74 -5.71
N VAL A 38 24.94 0.79 -6.65
CA VAL A 38 24.14 0.82 -7.91
C VAL A 38 22.69 0.44 -7.65
N GLU A 39 22.43 -0.49 -6.72
CA GLU A 39 21.06 -0.85 -6.31
C GLU A 39 20.36 0.32 -5.59
N ASN A 40 21.11 1.17 -4.89
CA ASN A 40 20.56 2.34 -4.18
C ASN A 40 20.07 3.45 -5.13
N LEU A 41 20.65 3.60 -6.33
CA LEU A 41 20.26 4.61 -7.32
C LEU A 41 18.97 4.25 -8.07
N ILE A 42 18.70 2.97 -8.29
CA ILE A 42 17.42 2.49 -8.85
C ILE A 42 16.30 2.57 -7.79
N GLN A 43 16.66 2.58 -6.50
CA GLN A 43 15.72 2.57 -5.37
C GLN A 43 15.08 3.93 -5.05
N SER A 44 15.59 5.05 -5.55
CA SER A 44 15.05 6.38 -5.22
C SER A 44 13.68 6.67 -5.84
N ASP A 45 13.33 6.01 -6.94
CA ASP A 45 12.06 6.18 -7.67
C ASP A 45 10.99 5.12 -7.31
N GLN A 46 11.16 4.45 -6.17
CA GLN A 46 10.21 3.43 -5.73
C GLN A 46 8.89 4.05 -5.27
N LEU A 47 7.78 3.48 -5.77
CA LEU A 47 6.43 3.84 -5.35
C LEU A 47 6.24 3.48 -3.87
N SER A 48 5.70 4.43 -3.09
CA SER A 48 5.31 4.19 -1.71
C SER A 48 4.43 2.95 -1.57
N TYR A 49 4.55 2.24 -0.45
CA TYR A 49 3.74 1.04 -0.23
C TYR A 49 2.25 1.36 -0.22
N SER A 50 1.86 2.49 0.39
CA SER A 50 0.48 2.98 0.38
C SER A 50 -0.03 3.19 -1.05
N TYR A 51 0.80 3.71 -1.95
CA TYR A 51 0.43 3.87 -3.34
C TYR A 51 0.28 2.53 -4.07
N LEU A 52 1.12 1.53 -3.79
CA LEU A 52 0.89 0.17 -4.30
C LEU A 52 -0.46 -0.39 -3.83
N VAL A 53 -0.81 -0.19 -2.55
CA VAL A 53 -2.11 -0.61 -2.00
C VAL A 53 -3.25 0.11 -2.72
N LEU A 54 -3.14 1.41 -2.97
CA LEU A 54 -4.17 2.17 -3.70
C LEU A 54 -4.31 1.70 -5.16
N MET A 55 -3.20 1.36 -5.81
CA MET A 55 -3.21 0.78 -7.16
C MET A 55 -3.96 -0.56 -7.21
N GLU A 56 -4.03 -1.29 -6.10
CA GLU A 56 -4.83 -2.52 -5.99
C GLU A 56 -6.35 -2.31 -6.09
N ASN A 57 -6.84 -1.09 -5.84
CA ASN A 57 -8.25 -0.73 -6.03
C ASN A 57 -8.63 -0.45 -7.50
N LEU A 58 -7.64 -0.35 -8.38
CA LEU A 58 -7.86 -0.09 -9.80
C LEU A 58 -8.12 -1.36 -10.59
N SER A 59 -9.07 -1.30 -11.52
CA SER A 59 -9.19 -2.32 -12.56
C SER A 59 -7.93 -2.34 -13.45
N PRO A 60 -7.66 -3.45 -14.15
CA PRO A 60 -6.50 -3.54 -15.03
C PRO A 60 -6.42 -2.39 -16.06
N ARG A 61 -7.56 -1.95 -16.60
CA ARG A 61 -7.61 -0.83 -17.55
C ARG A 61 -7.32 0.51 -16.89
N GLU A 62 -7.86 0.74 -15.70
CA GLU A 62 -7.59 1.96 -14.92
C GLU A 62 -6.12 2.06 -14.54
N ARG A 63 -5.51 0.96 -14.06
CA ARG A 63 -4.09 0.92 -13.70
C ARG A 63 -3.19 1.21 -14.90
N ILE A 64 -3.47 0.60 -16.06
CA ILE A 64 -2.72 0.86 -17.30
C ILE A 64 -2.85 2.34 -17.72
N ALA A 65 -4.08 2.86 -17.79
CA ALA A 65 -4.30 4.26 -18.17
C ALA A 65 -3.58 5.23 -17.22
N TYR A 66 -3.64 4.94 -15.91
CA TYR A 66 -2.99 5.74 -14.89
C TYR A 66 -1.47 5.73 -15.06
N VAL A 67 -0.83 4.55 -15.14
CA VAL A 67 0.64 4.45 -15.26
C VAL A 67 1.13 5.09 -16.55
N LEU A 68 0.50 4.80 -17.69
CA LEU A 68 0.89 5.38 -18.97
C LEU A 68 0.80 6.91 -18.97
N ARG A 69 -0.19 7.47 -18.27
CA ARG A 69 -0.35 8.93 -18.17
C ARG A 69 0.60 9.56 -17.16
N ASN A 70 0.62 9.05 -15.93
CA ASN A 70 1.21 9.73 -14.78
C ASN A 70 2.70 9.42 -14.61
N ALA A 71 3.12 8.19 -14.94
CA ALA A 71 4.54 7.80 -14.83
C ALA A 71 5.28 7.97 -16.17
N LEU A 72 4.58 7.75 -17.30
CA LEU A 72 5.21 7.73 -18.63
C LEU A 72 4.83 8.93 -19.52
N GLY A 73 3.91 9.81 -19.07
CA GLY A 73 3.61 11.06 -19.76
C GLY A 73 2.83 10.94 -21.08
N LEU A 74 2.27 9.78 -21.42
CA LEU A 74 1.58 9.59 -22.71
C LEU A 74 0.31 10.46 -22.83
N ARG A 75 -0.01 10.83 -24.07
CA ARG A 75 -1.24 11.55 -24.42
C ARG A 75 -2.41 10.58 -24.51
N HIS A 76 -3.63 11.11 -24.34
CA HIS A 76 -4.84 10.27 -24.33
C HIS A 76 -5.08 9.52 -25.63
N GLY A 77 -4.63 10.04 -26.78
CA GLY A 77 -4.70 9.32 -28.07
C GLY A 77 -3.86 8.05 -28.05
N GLU A 78 -2.58 8.18 -27.67
CA GLU A 78 -1.65 7.05 -27.56
C GLU A 78 -2.15 5.98 -26.56
N ILE A 79 -2.68 6.44 -25.43
CA ILE A 79 -3.29 5.53 -24.43
C ILE A 79 -4.54 4.84 -25.00
N ALA A 80 -5.35 5.55 -25.77
CA ALA A 80 -6.57 5.01 -26.36
C ALA A 80 -6.25 3.91 -27.38
N ASP A 81 -5.22 4.10 -28.21
CA ASP A 81 -4.72 3.10 -29.15
C ASP A 81 -4.26 1.84 -28.43
N ILE A 82 -3.44 1.99 -27.38
CA ILE A 82 -2.94 0.87 -26.56
C ILE A 82 -4.10 0.12 -25.88
N LEU A 83 -5.10 0.84 -25.35
CA LEU A 83 -6.25 0.25 -24.67
C LEU A 83 -7.33 -0.26 -25.62
N LYS A 84 -7.17 -0.03 -26.93
CA LYS A 84 -8.15 -0.27 -27.99
C LYS A 84 -9.51 0.34 -27.62
N THR A 85 -9.53 1.67 -27.46
CA THR A 85 -10.72 2.43 -27.08
C THR A 85 -10.68 3.84 -27.67
N SER A 86 -11.69 4.68 -27.41
CA SER A 86 -11.69 6.07 -27.87
C SER A 86 -10.91 6.99 -26.92
N THR A 87 -10.37 8.09 -27.44
CA THR A 87 -9.70 9.15 -26.65
C THR A 87 -10.58 9.69 -25.53
N VAL A 88 -11.89 9.83 -25.79
CA VAL A 88 -12.88 10.25 -24.78
C VAL A 88 -12.97 9.22 -23.66
N ASN A 89 -13.01 7.92 -24.00
CA ASN A 89 -13.08 6.87 -22.99
C ASN A 89 -11.77 6.74 -22.21
N SER A 90 -10.61 6.94 -22.85
CA SER A 90 -9.30 7.02 -22.19
C SER A 90 -9.30 8.08 -21.07
N ARG A 91 -9.83 9.28 -21.33
CA ARG A 91 -10.02 10.34 -20.32
C ARG A 91 -10.92 9.89 -19.17
N LYS A 92 -12.07 9.26 -19.47
CA LYS A 92 -13.00 8.76 -18.46
C LYS A 92 -12.37 7.68 -17.56
N ILE A 93 -11.61 6.74 -18.15
CA ILE A 93 -10.91 5.69 -17.41
C ILE A 93 -9.90 6.32 -16.45
N LEU A 94 -9.08 7.27 -16.90
CA LEU A 94 -8.11 7.94 -16.06
C LEU A 94 -8.78 8.71 -14.91
N SER A 95 -9.85 9.47 -15.20
CA SER A 95 -10.59 10.22 -14.18
C SER A 95 -11.14 9.29 -13.09
N ARG A 96 -11.72 8.14 -13.47
CA ARG A 96 -12.17 7.13 -12.51
C ARG A 96 -11.02 6.57 -11.68
N ALA A 97 -9.86 6.33 -12.29
CA ALA A 97 -8.67 5.86 -11.58
C ALA A 97 -8.21 6.89 -10.53
N GLN A 98 -8.13 8.16 -10.90
CA GLN A 98 -7.73 9.25 -9.99
C GLN A 98 -8.67 9.40 -8.80
N ILE A 99 -9.99 9.30 -9.04
CA ILE A 99 -10.99 9.31 -7.97
C ILE A 99 -10.79 8.13 -7.00
N LYS A 100 -10.53 6.92 -7.52
CA LYS A 100 -10.31 5.72 -6.70
C LYS A 100 -9.04 5.74 -5.86
N ILE A 101 -7.97 6.35 -6.35
CA ILE A 101 -6.72 6.50 -5.60
C ILE A 101 -6.90 7.57 -4.51
N GLY A 102 -7.88 8.46 -4.66
CA GLY A 102 -8.15 9.48 -3.66
C GLY A 102 -7.06 10.54 -3.61
N ILE A 103 -6.39 10.83 -4.74
CA ILE A 103 -5.39 11.90 -4.84
C ILE A 103 -6.11 13.25 -4.78
N LYS A 104 -6.59 13.60 -3.59
CA LYS A 104 -6.46 14.97 -3.10
C LYS A 104 -5.05 15.07 -2.59
N SER A 105 -4.39 16.17 -2.95
CA SER A 105 -3.05 16.53 -2.47
C SER A 105 -3.07 16.67 -0.95
N GLU A 106 -3.05 15.57 -0.21
CA GLU A 106 -2.66 15.59 1.19
C GLU A 106 -1.20 16.00 1.20
N LYS A 107 -0.90 17.06 1.97
CA LYS A 107 0.48 17.53 2.17
C LYS A 107 1.28 16.33 2.66
N ASP A 108 2.28 15.92 1.90
CA ASP A 108 3.24 14.92 2.35
C ASP A 108 3.72 15.34 3.74
N LEU A 109 3.47 14.48 4.73
CA LEU A 109 3.99 14.72 6.08
C LEU A 109 5.50 14.81 5.95
N THR A 110 6.11 15.82 6.58
CA THR A 110 7.57 15.91 6.62
C THR A 110 8.13 14.60 7.19
N ILE A 111 9.28 14.17 6.68
CA ILE A 111 9.95 12.91 7.08
C ILE A 111 10.09 12.83 8.61
N ASN A 112 10.37 13.96 9.26
CA ASN A 112 10.49 14.07 10.72
C ASN A 112 9.18 13.74 11.45
N LEU A 113 8.05 14.19 10.92
CA LEU A 113 6.74 13.92 11.50
C LEU A 113 6.34 12.45 11.33
N GLN A 114 6.64 11.85 10.17
CA GLN A 114 6.43 10.41 9.93
C GLN A 114 7.24 9.57 10.92
N LYS A 115 8.54 9.88 11.05
CA LYS A 115 9.43 9.20 11.99
C LYS A 115 8.93 9.31 13.43
N TYR A 116 8.49 10.48 13.86
CA TYR A 116 7.90 10.68 15.19
C TYR A 116 6.70 9.74 15.43
N PHE A 117 5.78 9.61 14.48
CA PHE A 117 4.63 8.72 14.62
C PHE A 117 5.04 7.25 14.70
N ILE A 118 5.99 6.83 13.87
CA ILE A 118 6.52 5.46 13.86
C ILE A 118 7.20 5.14 15.19
N ASP A 119 8.05 6.04 15.69
CA ASP A 119 8.77 5.86 16.94
C ASP A 119 7.79 5.71 18.12
N GLN A 120 6.79 6.58 18.21
CA GLN A 120 5.74 6.45 19.23
C GLN A 120 4.96 5.14 19.11
N PHE A 121 4.73 4.65 17.89
CA PHE A 121 4.03 3.40 17.66
C PHE A 121 4.85 2.19 18.12
N ILE A 122 6.13 2.15 17.77
CA ILE A 122 7.07 1.09 18.20
C ILE A 122 7.25 1.10 19.72
N MET A 123 7.42 2.29 20.33
CA MET A 123 7.50 2.42 21.78
C MET A 123 6.25 1.89 22.49
N ALA A 124 5.06 2.16 21.94
CA ALA A 124 3.80 1.66 22.51
C ALA A 124 3.71 0.13 22.41
N LEU A 125 4.17 -0.48 21.31
CA LEU A 125 4.19 -1.92 21.14
C LEU A 125 5.15 -2.62 22.11
N ASN A 126 6.38 -2.11 22.23
CA ASN A 126 7.43 -2.71 23.06
C ASN A 126 7.12 -2.58 24.56
N ASN A 127 6.59 -1.44 24.98
CA ASN A 127 6.37 -1.15 26.40
C ASN A 127 4.92 -1.43 26.86
N GLY A 128 4.04 -1.84 25.95
CA GLY A 128 2.61 -2.06 26.23
C GLY A 128 1.81 -0.79 26.55
N VAL A 129 2.38 0.40 26.29
CA VAL A 129 1.76 1.71 26.60
C VAL A 129 0.85 2.15 25.45
N ILE A 130 -0.22 1.39 25.22
CA ILE A 130 -1.15 1.57 24.09
C ILE A 130 -2.00 2.84 24.22
N GLN A 131 -2.15 3.40 25.42
CA GLN A 131 -2.88 4.65 25.65
C GLN A 131 -2.34 5.79 24.79
N LYS A 132 -1.02 5.83 24.57
CA LYS A 132 -0.37 6.83 23.70
C LYS A 132 -0.81 6.74 22.24
N LEU A 133 -1.11 5.55 21.74
CA LEU A 133 -1.62 5.34 20.37
C LEU A 133 -3.00 5.94 20.17
N THR A 134 -3.79 6.10 21.24
CA THR A 134 -5.13 6.68 21.14
C THR A 134 -5.08 8.07 20.53
N ASN A 135 -4.07 8.90 20.79
CA ASN A 135 -4.02 10.24 20.22
C ASN A 135 -3.40 10.28 18.80
N LEU A 136 -2.76 9.19 18.37
CA LEU A 136 -2.10 9.09 17.06
C LEU A 136 -3.04 8.52 15.99
N LEU A 137 -3.97 7.65 16.38
CA LEU A 137 -4.89 7.03 15.43
C LEU A 137 -6.13 7.90 15.19
N SER A 138 -6.49 8.04 13.91
CA SER A 138 -7.76 8.63 13.52
C SER A 138 -8.95 7.77 13.97
N ASN A 139 -10.13 8.36 14.07
CA ASN A 139 -11.32 7.63 14.52
C ASN A 139 -11.76 6.55 13.53
N ASP A 140 -11.48 6.76 12.25
CA ASP A 140 -11.78 5.90 11.10
C ASP A 140 -10.63 4.96 10.72
N VAL A 141 -9.60 4.82 11.57
CA VAL A 141 -8.47 3.91 11.32
C VAL A 141 -8.94 2.50 10.97
N LEU A 142 -8.25 1.92 9.99
CA LEU A 142 -8.47 0.55 9.51
C LEU A 142 -7.22 -0.27 9.78
N PHE A 143 -7.41 -1.48 10.28
CA PHE A 143 -6.35 -2.49 10.36
C PHE A 143 -6.63 -3.59 9.35
N THR A 144 -5.65 -3.85 8.48
CA THR A 144 -5.69 -4.87 7.45
C THR A 144 -4.44 -5.73 7.57
N ALA A 145 -4.60 -7.05 7.54
CA ALA A 145 -3.48 -7.98 7.59
C ALA A 145 -3.69 -9.09 6.56
N ASP A 146 -2.73 -9.25 5.67
CA ASP A 146 -2.72 -10.35 4.70
C ASP A 146 -1.93 -11.52 5.28
N GLY A 147 -2.60 -12.67 5.44
CA GLY A 147 -1.96 -13.92 5.86
C GLY A 147 -1.97 -15.00 4.78
N GLY A 148 -2.55 -14.72 3.61
CA GLY A 148 -2.71 -15.64 2.48
C GLY A 148 -3.26 -17.01 2.80
N GLY A 149 -4.05 -17.15 3.87
CA GLY A 149 -4.52 -18.44 4.37
C GLY A 149 -3.42 -19.36 4.93
N LYS A 150 -2.16 -18.89 5.01
CA LYS A 150 -1.00 -19.66 5.48
C LYS A 150 -0.72 -19.44 6.96
N VAL A 151 -1.03 -18.25 7.48
CA VAL A 151 -0.79 -17.86 8.87
C VAL A 151 -2.06 -17.29 9.49
N ARG A 152 -2.16 -17.35 10.82
CA ARG A 152 -3.26 -16.74 11.55
C ARG A 152 -3.17 -15.20 11.43
N SER A 153 -4.04 -14.61 10.62
CA SER A 153 -4.16 -13.16 10.46
C SER A 153 -5.63 -12.72 10.62
N ALA A 154 -5.86 -11.41 10.65
CA ALA A 154 -7.20 -10.86 10.61
C ALA A 154 -7.81 -11.07 9.21
N ILE A 155 -8.71 -12.05 9.08
CA ILE A 155 -9.39 -12.39 7.81
C ILE A 155 -10.27 -11.24 7.32
N ASN A 156 -10.79 -10.42 8.24
CA ASN A 156 -11.62 -9.27 7.91
C ASN A 156 -10.92 -7.98 8.33
N VAL A 157 -11.09 -6.92 7.52
CA VAL A 157 -10.62 -5.57 7.86
C VAL A 157 -11.26 -5.14 9.18
N ILE A 158 -10.43 -4.81 10.16
CA ILE A 158 -10.87 -4.33 11.46
C ILE A 158 -11.06 -2.82 11.35
N LYS A 159 -12.31 -2.40 11.44
CA LYS A 159 -12.71 -1.00 11.36
C LYS A 159 -12.84 -0.40 12.76
N SER A 160 -12.63 0.90 12.88
CA SER A 160 -12.71 1.72 14.10
C SER A 160 -11.50 1.65 15.01
N LYS A 161 -11.16 2.83 15.53
CA LYS A 161 -10.11 3.05 16.53
C LYS A 161 -10.21 2.12 17.74
N LYS A 162 -11.40 1.94 18.31
CA LYS A 162 -11.60 1.08 19.49
C LYS A 162 -11.16 -0.36 19.23
N ARG A 163 -11.57 -0.94 18.10
CA ARG A 163 -11.26 -2.34 17.76
C ARG A 163 -9.78 -2.51 17.37
N VAL A 164 -9.21 -1.53 16.67
CA VAL A 164 -7.79 -1.52 16.31
C VAL A 164 -6.92 -1.44 17.57
N LEU A 165 -7.21 -0.53 18.50
CA LEU A 165 -6.47 -0.43 19.76
C LEU A 165 -6.56 -1.71 20.60
N ALA A 166 -7.75 -2.33 20.68
CA ALA A 166 -7.92 -3.60 21.39
C ALA A 166 -7.05 -4.72 20.78
N LEU A 167 -7.00 -4.80 19.45
CA LEU A 167 -6.15 -5.75 18.74
C LEU A 167 -4.67 -5.51 19.03
N ILE A 168 -4.20 -4.26 18.86
CA ILE A 168 -2.79 -3.89 19.08
C ILE A 168 -2.39 -4.20 20.53
N THR A 169 -3.27 -3.94 21.50
CA THR A 169 -3.04 -4.30 22.91
C THR A 169 -2.86 -5.80 23.09
N GLY A 170 -3.72 -6.61 22.46
CA GLY A 170 -3.60 -8.07 22.49
C GLY A 170 -2.30 -8.56 21.85
N ILE A 171 -1.89 -7.96 20.72
CA ILE A 171 -0.66 -8.31 20.02
C ILE A 171 0.57 -7.94 20.88
N SER A 172 0.63 -6.73 21.42
CA SER A 172 1.71 -6.24 22.29
C SER A 172 1.91 -7.19 23.48
N LYS A 173 0.84 -7.47 24.23
CA LYS A 173 0.91 -8.36 25.40
C LYS A 173 1.32 -9.80 25.06
N LYS A 174 0.84 -10.34 23.94
CA LYS A 174 1.03 -11.75 23.59
C LYS A 174 2.34 -12.04 22.87
N PHE A 175 2.81 -11.14 22.01
CA PHE A 175 3.92 -11.41 21.09
C PHE A 175 5.18 -10.58 21.37
N PHE A 176 5.06 -9.45 22.06
CA PHE A 176 6.19 -8.56 22.35
C PHE A 176 6.70 -8.67 23.80
N SER A 177 6.14 -9.56 24.62
CA SER A 177 6.75 -9.90 25.91
C SER A 177 8.11 -10.57 25.68
N GLY A 178 9.21 -9.84 25.96
CA GLY A 178 10.58 -10.30 25.72
C GLY A 178 11.04 -10.21 24.25
N LYS A 179 10.30 -9.54 23.37
CA LYS A 179 10.69 -9.31 21.97
C LYS A 179 10.52 -7.84 21.59
N ASN A 180 11.39 -7.33 20.72
CA ASN A 180 11.36 -5.94 20.30
C ASN A 180 10.85 -5.81 18.86
N ALA A 181 9.92 -4.89 18.64
CA ALA A 181 9.59 -4.34 17.33
C ALA A 181 10.71 -3.39 16.90
N ASN A 182 11.13 -3.50 15.64
CA ASN A 182 12.11 -2.64 15.00
C ASN A 182 11.49 -1.97 13.78
N VAL A 183 11.95 -0.76 13.47
CA VAL A 183 11.61 -0.05 12.23
C VAL A 183 12.36 -0.70 11.07
N ALA A 184 11.68 -0.89 9.95
CA ALA A 184 12.26 -1.41 8.72
C ALA A 184 11.81 -0.53 7.54
N LYS A 185 12.73 -0.26 6.61
CA LYS A 185 12.45 0.54 5.44
C LYS A 185 11.73 -0.30 4.38
N ILE A 186 10.52 0.10 4.01
CA ILE A 186 9.66 -0.59 3.03
C ILE A 186 9.46 0.36 1.85
N ASN A 187 9.74 -0.09 0.62
CA ASN A 187 9.54 0.71 -0.58
C ASN A 187 10.15 2.13 -0.47
N ASN A 188 11.36 2.22 0.07
CA ASN A 188 12.07 3.46 0.33
C ASN A 188 11.45 4.40 1.39
N GLN A 189 10.43 3.96 2.14
CA GLN A 189 9.78 4.69 3.23
C GLN A 189 10.05 4.04 4.59
N LEU A 190 10.07 4.84 5.65
CA LEU A 190 10.20 4.37 7.04
C LEU A 190 8.88 3.77 7.57
#